data_AF-A0A7Z6ZVQ3-F1
#
_entry.id   AF-A0A7Z6ZVQ3-F1
#
_cell.length_a   1.000
_cell.length_b   1.000
_cell.length_c   1.000
_cell.angle_alpha   90.00
_cell.angle_beta   90.00
_cell.angle_gamma   90.00
#
_symmetry.space_group_name_H-M   'P 1'
#
loop_
_entity.id
_entity.type
_entity.pdbx_description
1 polymer ?
#
loop_
_entity_poly.entity_id
_entity_poly.type
_entity_poly.pdbx_seq_one_letter_code
_entity_poly.pdbx_strand_id
1 'polypeptide(L)'
;MKAVIGVVLALMLAVGIYISLTNDAAQPTLVASPELKPLTPSGTAEQVKQSPTESTASGDSKVAPEPTPSAKIPDELAAIAELSGQELMSELMKYSGDVQSTVENVLLLIEAGLISVDERLFEFGGNRALTPMGMAVMLTQGNLTVEHFDRFLAAGAELYRDDMNSTFIAMVDQPEVMSVWYKELGYGPEDHKEMLSGGLVMGNAALTEMIMQEKNGELDQLEFEEFPVKMVMAQLKSLESVSREKLVENLGNAEEGTEQIAADMAIARLQNNLDQIEILRRYGNLDDEQRANLDAAYENAQNAIDIVTDIVANIDS
;
A
#
# COMPACT_ATOMS: atom_id res chain seq x y z
N MET A 1 -23.36 -5.58 2.40
CA MET A 1 -23.22 -4.17 1.98
C MET A 1 -22.93 -3.12 3.09
N LYS A 2 -22.55 -3.48 4.33
CA LYS A 2 -22.14 -2.47 5.36
C LYS A 2 -20.83 -2.75 6.10
N ALA A 3 -20.34 -3.99 6.15
CA ALA A 3 -19.21 -4.35 7.01
C ALA A 3 -17.87 -4.55 6.28
N VAL A 4 -17.83 -5.18 5.09
CA VAL A 4 -16.57 -5.27 4.31
C VAL A 4 -16.16 -3.89 3.81
N ILE A 5 -17.13 -3.13 3.29
CA ILE A 5 -16.99 -1.68 3.07
C ILE A 5 -16.54 -1.00 4.37
N GLY A 6 -16.98 -1.42 5.56
CA GLY A 6 -16.59 -0.84 6.85
C GLY A 6 -15.16 -1.17 7.32
N VAL A 7 -14.65 -2.38 7.09
CA VAL A 7 -13.28 -2.79 7.47
C VAL A 7 -12.26 -2.26 6.47
N VAL A 8 -12.59 -2.36 5.17
CA VAL A 8 -11.84 -1.70 4.10
C VAL A 8 -11.89 -0.18 4.29
N LEU A 9 -13.03 0.42 4.62
CA LEU A 9 -13.12 1.85 4.98
C LEU A 9 -12.35 2.20 6.25
N ALA A 10 -12.28 1.32 7.27
CA ALA A 10 -11.56 1.63 8.51
C ALA A 10 -10.04 1.64 8.28
N LEU A 11 -9.52 0.73 7.46
CA LEU A 11 -8.12 0.74 7.00
C LEU A 11 -7.86 1.89 6.04
N MET A 12 -8.77 2.16 5.11
CA MET A 12 -8.71 3.33 4.22
C MET A 12 -8.87 4.66 4.96
N LEU A 13 -9.57 4.68 6.10
CA LEU A 13 -9.62 5.81 7.03
C LEU A 13 -8.31 5.90 7.79
N ALA A 14 -7.68 4.82 8.23
CA ALA A 14 -6.37 4.89 8.87
C ALA A 14 -5.28 5.40 7.91
N VAL A 15 -5.25 4.89 6.68
CA VAL A 15 -4.36 5.36 5.59
C VAL A 15 -4.71 6.78 5.16
N GLY A 16 -6.00 7.09 4.99
CA GLY A 16 -6.49 8.43 4.65
C GLY A 16 -6.25 9.46 5.75
N ILE A 17 -6.37 9.07 7.02
CA ILE A 17 -6.04 9.89 8.21
C ILE A 17 -4.53 10.08 8.27
N TYR A 18 -3.72 9.03 8.04
CA TYR A 18 -2.27 9.16 7.98
C TYR A 18 -1.85 10.13 6.87
N ILE A 19 -2.30 9.92 5.62
CA ILE A 19 -2.04 10.80 4.47
C ILE A 19 -2.54 12.23 4.74
N SER A 20 -3.72 12.39 5.34
CA SER A 20 -4.29 13.72 5.62
C SER A 20 -3.62 14.43 6.80
N LEU A 21 -2.98 13.71 7.72
CA LEU A 21 -2.26 14.28 8.87
C LEU A 21 -0.78 14.53 8.58
N THR A 22 -0.16 13.79 7.66
CA THR A 22 1.24 14.02 7.26
C THR A 22 1.40 15.09 6.18
N ASN A 23 0.36 15.36 5.36
CA ASN A 23 0.40 16.40 4.32
C ASN A 23 0.08 17.83 4.79
N ASP A 24 -0.20 18.06 6.08
CA ASP A 24 -0.49 19.41 6.60
C ASP A 24 0.77 20.31 6.69
N ALA A 25 1.95 19.79 6.36
CA ALA A 25 3.21 20.54 6.40
C ALA A 25 3.56 21.30 5.09
N ALA A 26 2.80 21.19 4.00
CA ALA A 26 3.16 21.86 2.75
C ALA A 26 1.96 22.27 1.88
N GLN A 27 1.14 23.21 2.35
CA GLN A 27 0.41 24.09 1.42
C GLN A 27 1.16 25.42 1.28
N PRO A 28 1.75 25.74 0.11
CA PRO A 28 2.12 27.11 -0.18
C PRO A 28 0.83 27.93 -0.21
N THR A 29 0.72 28.86 0.72
CA THR A 29 -0.33 29.87 0.72
C THR A 29 -0.34 30.54 -0.65
N LEU A 30 -1.41 30.31 -1.43
CA LEU A 30 -1.65 30.99 -2.69
C LEU A 30 -1.78 32.50 -2.40
N VAL A 31 -0.66 33.22 -2.52
CA VAL A 31 -0.67 34.68 -2.58
C VAL A 31 -1.29 35.05 -3.91
N ALA A 32 -2.53 35.52 -3.85
CA ALA A 32 -3.25 36.10 -4.98
C ALA A 32 -2.42 37.22 -5.64
N SER A 33 -2.28 37.16 -6.96
CA SER A 33 -1.87 38.30 -7.80
C SER A 33 -2.30 38.07 -9.25
N PRO A 34 -2.57 39.14 -10.00
CA PRO A 34 -3.88 39.37 -10.61
C PRO A 34 -3.97 38.93 -12.08
N GLU A 35 -5.22 38.83 -12.55
CA GLU A 35 -5.61 38.66 -13.96
C GLU A 35 -4.71 39.44 -14.93
N LEU A 36 -4.11 38.73 -15.89
CA LEU A 36 -3.65 39.31 -17.15
C LEU A 36 -4.28 38.57 -18.32
N LYS A 37 -5.03 39.33 -19.11
CA LYS A 37 -5.75 38.94 -20.34
C LYS A 37 -4.84 38.27 -21.38
N PRO A 38 -5.39 37.41 -22.25
CA PRO A 38 -4.61 36.79 -23.32
C PRO A 38 -4.35 37.79 -24.45
N LEU A 39 -3.09 37.94 -24.84
CA LEU A 39 -2.68 38.59 -26.08
C LEU A 39 -2.35 37.53 -27.14
N THR A 40 -2.99 37.69 -28.30
CA THR A 40 -2.86 36.94 -29.55
C THR A 40 -1.42 36.94 -30.10
N PRO A 41 -0.94 35.87 -30.77
CA PRO A 41 0.37 35.88 -31.43
C PRO A 41 0.27 36.51 -32.83
N SER A 42 1.10 37.53 -33.08
CA SER A 42 1.46 38.00 -34.42
C SER A 42 2.87 37.48 -34.73
N GLY A 43 3.01 36.77 -35.84
CA GLY A 43 4.25 36.05 -36.19
C GLY A 43 5.41 36.95 -36.60
N THR A 44 6.60 36.35 -36.67
CA THR A 44 7.56 36.44 -37.80
C THR A 44 8.65 35.39 -37.58
N ALA A 45 8.95 34.66 -38.66
CA ALA A 45 9.97 33.65 -38.75
C ALA A 45 11.37 34.26 -38.86
N GLU A 46 12.37 33.64 -38.24
CA GLU A 46 13.74 33.72 -38.73
C GLU A 46 14.45 32.37 -38.54
N GLN A 47 14.82 31.78 -39.68
CA GLN A 47 15.64 30.59 -39.79
C GLN A 47 17.09 30.91 -39.44
N VAL A 48 17.73 30.11 -38.60
CA VAL A 48 19.19 29.95 -38.62
C VAL A 48 19.53 28.47 -38.73
N LYS A 49 20.03 28.11 -39.92
CA LYS A 49 20.72 26.86 -40.22
C LYS A 49 22.04 26.81 -39.47
N GLN A 50 22.32 25.71 -38.77
CA GLN A 50 23.64 25.10 -38.69
C GLN A 50 23.55 23.61 -38.34
N SER A 51 24.09 22.79 -39.24
CA SER A 51 24.53 21.38 -39.10
C SER A 51 25.87 21.33 -39.85
N PRO A 52 26.79 20.33 -39.70
CA PRO A 52 26.57 18.96 -39.20
C PRO A 52 27.73 18.37 -38.36
N THR A 53 27.55 17.16 -37.80
CA THR A 53 28.48 15.99 -37.85
C THR A 53 27.67 14.79 -37.28
N GLU A 54 27.08 13.90 -38.09
CA GLU A 54 27.56 12.54 -38.42
C GLU A 54 28.09 11.73 -37.21
N SER A 55 27.76 10.45 -36.95
CA SER A 55 27.05 9.40 -37.69
C SER A 55 26.89 8.18 -36.76
N THR A 56 25.85 7.37 -37.01
CA THR A 56 25.74 5.92 -36.71
C THR A 56 25.47 5.48 -35.26
N ALA A 57 24.22 5.08 -34.99
CA ALA A 57 23.88 3.67 -34.82
C ALA A 57 22.35 3.53 -34.66
N SER A 58 21.71 2.94 -35.67
CA SER A 58 20.42 2.29 -35.52
C SER A 58 20.56 1.19 -34.48
N GLY A 59 19.93 1.36 -33.32
CA GLY A 59 19.66 0.30 -32.37
C GLY A 59 18.17 0.04 -32.39
N ASP A 60 17.79 -1.18 -32.78
CA ASP A 60 16.43 -1.70 -32.82
C ASP A 60 15.59 -1.20 -31.62
N SER A 61 14.51 -0.47 -31.90
CA SER A 61 13.33 -0.52 -31.03
C SER A 61 12.83 -1.95 -31.06
N LYS A 62 13.30 -2.73 -30.09
CA LYS A 62 12.68 -4.00 -29.71
C LYS A 62 11.31 -3.63 -29.18
N VAL A 63 10.32 -3.61 -30.08
CA VAL A 63 8.90 -3.68 -29.70
C VAL A 63 8.81 -4.90 -28.80
N ALA A 64 8.51 -4.67 -27.52
CA ALA A 64 8.22 -5.76 -26.60
C ALA A 64 7.12 -6.60 -27.25
N PRO A 65 7.27 -7.94 -27.34
CA PRO A 65 6.20 -8.76 -27.85
C PRO A 65 4.95 -8.50 -27.01
N GLU A 66 3.82 -8.23 -27.66
CA GLU A 66 2.52 -8.28 -26.99
C GLU A 66 2.47 -9.58 -26.18
N PRO A 67 2.07 -9.54 -24.89
CA PRO A 67 1.96 -10.73 -24.08
C PRO A 67 1.06 -11.71 -24.83
N THR A 68 1.60 -12.88 -25.15
CA THR A 68 0.82 -13.93 -25.81
C THR A 68 -0.20 -14.41 -24.77
N PRO A 69 -1.51 -14.27 -25.00
CA PRO A 69 -2.51 -14.67 -24.01
C PRO A 69 -2.52 -16.20 -23.95
N SER A 70 -1.79 -16.77 -23.00
CA SER A 70 -1.61 -18.22 -22.88
C SER A 70 -2.48 -18.84 -21.78
N ALA A 71 -3.23 -18.05 -21.02
CA ALA A 71 -4.20 -18.56 -20.06
C ALA A 71 -5.62 -18.33 -20.61
N LYS A 72 -6.41 -19.41 -20.76
CA LYS A 72 -7.85 -19.26 -20.96
C LYS A 72 -8.44 -18.75 -19.65
N ILE A 73 -8.89 -17.50 -19.65
CA ILE A 73 -9.62 -16.94 -18.50
C ILE A 73 -10.97 -17.66 -18.38
N PRO A 74 -11.36 -18.09 -17.17
CA PRO A 74 -12.70 -18.62 -16.93
C PRO A 74 -13.79 -17.62 -17.36
N ASP A 75 -14.86 -18.10 -18.01
CA ASP A 75 -15.94 -17.24 -18.51
C ASP A 75 -16.56 -16.36 -17.41
N GLU A 76 -16.65 -16.89 -16.18
CA GLU A 76 -17.15 -16.16 -15.01
C GLU A 76 -16.22 -14.99 -14.62
N LEU A 77 -14.90 -15.21 -14.63
CA LEU A 77 -13.91 -14.17 -14.35
C LEU A 77 -13.89 -13.10 -15.45
N ALA A 78 -14.03 -13.51 -16.72
CA ALA A 78 -14.18 -12.57 -17.83
C ALA A 78 -15.45 -11.71 -17.70
N ALA A 79 -16.57 -12.29 -17.24
CA ALA A 79 -17.79 -11.53 -17.00
C ALA A 79 -17.66 -10.51 -15.86
N ILE A 80 -16.87 -10.83 -14.82
CA ILE A 80 -16.56 -9.89 -13.73
C ILE A 80 -15.77 -8.68 -14.24
N ALA A 81 -14.87 -8.87 -15.21
CA ALA A 81 -14.05 -7.81 -15.79
C ALA A 81 -14.84 -6.72 -16.54
N GLU A 82 -16.12 -6.98 -16.88
CA GLU A 82 -17.01 -5.97 -17.46
C GLU A 82 -17.50 -4.94 -16.44
N LEU A 83 -17.29 -5.19 -15.14
CA LEU A 83 -17.52 -4.22 -14.07
C LEU A 83 -16.36 -3.22 -13.98
N SER A 84 -16.57 -2.10 -13.28
CA SER A 84 -15.55 -1.06 -13.12
C SER A 84 -15.32 -0.67 -11.67
N GLY A 85 -14.12 -0.18 -11.37
CA GLY A 85 -13.77 0.40 -10.08
C GLY A 85 -14.09 -0.49 -8.88
N GLN A 86 -14.85 0.06 -7.95
CA GLN A 86 -15.18 -0.62 -6.68
C GLN A 86 -16.07 -1.85 -6.88
N GLU A 87 -16.95 -1.83 -7.89
CA GLU A 87 -17.84 -2.97 -8.18
C GLU A 87 -17.04 -4.17 -8.70
N LEU A 88 -16.08 -3.91 -9.59
CA LEU A 88 -15.13 -4.92 -10.07
C LEU A 88 -14.41 -5.57 -8.88
N MET A 89 -13.80 -4.77 -7.99
CA MET A 89 -13.05 -5.32 -6.86
C MET A 89 -13.93 -6.06 -5.85
N SER A 90 -15.15 -5.57 -5.59
CA SER A 90 -16.08 -6.22 -4.70
C SER A 90 -16.48 -7.62 -5.20
N GLU A 91 -16.86 -7.74 -6.47
CA GLU A 91 -17.24 -9.04 -7.05
C GLU A 91 -16.02 -9.96 -7.21
N LEU A 92 -14.85 -9.40 -7.50
CA LEU A 92 -13.62 -10.19 -7.61
C LEU A 92 -13.20 -10.80 -6.26
N MET A 93 -13.32 -10.05 -5.16
CA MET A 93 -13.03 -10.59 -3.82
C MET A 93 -13.97 -11.75 -3.47
N LYS A 94 -15.26 -11.64 -3.77
CA LYS A 94 -16.24 -12.73 -3.56
C LYS A 94 -15.94 -13.95 -4.41
N TYR A 95 -15.59 -13.72 -5.68
CA TYR A 95 -15.25 -14.80 -6.60
C TYR A 95 -13.98 -15.54 -6.16
N SER A 96 -13.00 -14.79 -5.67
CA SER A 96 -11.69 -15.32 -5.30
C SER A 96 -11.68 -16.01 -3.94
N GLY A 97 -12.51 -15.55 -3.00
CA GLY A 97 -12.63 -16.11 -1.64
C GLY A 97 -11.50 -15.73 -0.69
N ASP A 98 -10.27 -15.53 -1.19
CA ASP A 98 -9.10 -15.13 -0.40
C ASP A 98 -8.27 -14.01 -1.06
N VAL A 99 -7.37 -13.40 -0.28
CA VAL A 99 -6.56 -12.25 -0.71
C VAL A 99 -5.58 -12.61 -1.84
N GLN A 100 -4.91 -13.75 -1.76
CA GLN A 100 -3.88 -14.14 -2.72
C GLN A 100 -4.51 -14.51 -4.06
N SER A 101 -5.62 -15.26 -4.03
CA SER A 101 -6.43 -15.54 -5.22
C SER A 101 -7.01 -14.27 -5.84
N THR A 102 -7.35 -13.27 -5.02
CA THR A 102 -7.80 -11.97 -5.54
C THR A 102 -6.70 -11.28 -6.34
N VAL A 103 -5.48 -11.20 -5.78
CA VAL A 103 -4.32 -10.61 -6.49
C VAL A 103 -3.99 -11.39 -7.77
N GLU A 104 -4.03 -12.72 -7.70
CA GLU A 104 -3.81 -13.59 -8.85
C GLU A 104 -4.83 -13.33 -9.96
N ASN A 105 -6.12 -13.26 -9.62
CA ASN A 105 -7.18 -13.01 -10.58
C ASN A 105 -7.09 -11.60 -11.18
N VAL A 106 -6.69 -10.58 -10.41
CA VAL A 106 -6.39 -9.24 -10.95
C VAL A 106 -5.27 -9.32 -12.01
N LEU A 107 -4.16 -10.00 -11.71
CA LEU A 107 -3.06 -10.16 -12.65
C LEU A 107 -3.48 -10.91 -13.91
N LEU A 108 -4.25 -11.98 -13.78
CA LEU A 108 -4.80 -12.71 -14.93
C LEU A 108 -5.63 -11.78 -15.84
N LEU A 109 -6.53 -10.97 -15.27
CA LEU A 109 -7.35 -10.02 -16.02
C LEU A 109 -6.50 -8.99 -16.78
N ILE A 110 -5.41 -8.50 -16.17
CA ILE A 110 -4.47 -7.56 -16.81
C ILE A 110 -3.70 -8.26 -17.94
N GLU A 111 -3.17 -9.46 -17.68
CA GLU A 111 -2.36 -10.24 -18.63
C GLU A 111 -3.15 -10.67 -19.86
N ALA A 112 -4.47 -10.84 -19.73
CA ALA A 112 -5.38 -11.07 -20.85
C ALA A 112 -5.89 -9.79 -21.53
N GLY A 113 -5.52 -8.61 -21.02
CA GLY A 113 -5.94 -7.31 -21.55
C GLY A 113 -7.42 -7.00 -21.32
N LEU A 114 -8.06 -7.62 -20.32
CA LEU A 114 -9.45 -7.35 -19.96
C LEU A 114 -9.58 -6.11 -19.08
N ILE A 115 -8.57 -5.80 -18.26
CA ILE A 115 -8.47 -4.55 -17.51
C ILE A 115 -7.09 -3.91 -17.72
N SER A 116 -7.00 -2.60 -17.53
CA SER A 116 -5.73 -1.89 -17.60
C SER A 116 -4.89 -2.10 -16.35
N VAL A 117 -3.55 -2.10 -16.48
CA VAL A 117 -2.62 -2.05 -15.34
C VAL A 117 -2.73 -0.74 -14.54
N ASP A 118 -3.28 0.30 -15.17
CA ASP A 118 -3.56 1.63 -14.58
C ASP A 118 -5.04 1.84 -14.24
N GLU A 119 -5.84 0.76 -14.23
CA GLU A 119 -7.27 0.84 -13.94
C GLU A 119 -7.54 1.52 -12.59
N ARG A 120 -8.55 2.39 -12.53
CA ARG A 120 -8.91 3.10 -11.30
C ARG A 120 -9.84 2.24 -10.46
N LEU A 121 -9.26 1.29 -9.73
CA LEU A 121 -10.02 0.28 -8.97
C LEU A 121 -10.73 0.85 -7.74
N PHE A 122 -10.18 1.90 -7.14
CA PHE A 122 -10.78 2.52 -5.96
C PHE A 122 -10.37 3.98 -5.83
N GLU A 123 -11.32 4.85 -5.52
CA GLU A 123 -11.06 6.27 -5.27
C GLU A 123 -11.10 6.59 -3.77
N PHE A 124 -10.02 7.17 -3.26
CA PHE A 124 -10.06 7.87 -1.97
C PHE A 124 -10.61 9.27 -2.21
N GLY A 125 -11.36 9.82 -1.27
CA GLY A 125 -11.88 11.18 -1.37
C GLY A 125 -10.82 12.16 -1.90
N GLY A 126 -11.13 12.85 -3.01
CA GLY A 126 -10.16 13.60 -3.81
C GLY A 126 -9.98 13.01 -5.21
N ASN A 127 -8.90 13.39 -5.92
CA ASN A 127 -8.56 12.91 -7.27
C ASN A 127 -7.58 11.69 -7.25
N ARG A 128 -7.47 10.97 -6.14
CA ARG A 128 -6.49 9.88 -5.96
C ARG A 128 -7.19 8.52 -6.14
N ALA A 129 -6.72 7.72 -7.09
CA ALA A 129 -7.23 6.39 -7.37
C ALA A 129 -6.14 5.32 -7.20
N LEU A 130 -6.51 4.16 -6.66
CA LEU A 130 -5.65 2.99 -6.55
C LEU A 130 -5.57 2.27 -7.89
N THR A 131 -4.34 2.02 -8.34
CA THR A 131 -4.03 1.08 -9.41
C THR A 131 -4.15 -0.37 -8.89
N PRO A 132 -4.27 -1.37 -9.79
CA PRO A 132 -4.14 -2.78 -9.47
C PRO A 132 -3.00 -3.15 -8.51
N MET A 133 -1.78 -2.67 -8.78
CA MET A 133 -0.64 -2.98 -7.92
C MET A 133 -0.76 -2.34 -6.54
N GLY A 134 -1.20 -1.07 -6.46
CA GLY A 134 -1.46 -0.40 -5.18
C GLY A 134 -2.54 -1.10 -4.36
N MET A 135 -3.60 -1.57 -5.03
CA MET A 135 -4.63 -2.39 -4.40
C MET A 135 -4.08 -3.72 -3.89
N ALA A 136 -3.23 -4.40 -4.66
CA ALA A 136 -2.61 -5.65 -4.25
C ALA A 136 -1.73 -5.47 -3.00
N VAL A 137 -0.91 -4.42 -2.94
CA VAL A 137 -0.12 -4.08 -1.74
C VAL A 137 -1.03 -3.84 -0.54
N MET A 138 -2.13 -3.09 -0.73
CA MET A 138 -3.08 -2.83 0.36
C MET A 138 -3.82 -4.09 0.83
N LEU A 139 -4.30 -4.93 -0.08
CA LEU A 139 -5.05 -6.15 0.29
C LEU A 139 -4.15 -7.16 1.00
N THR A 140 -2.93 -7.33 0.50
CA THR A 140 -1.92 -8.23 1.11
C THR A 140 -1.30 -7.66 2.38
N GLN A 141 -1.61 -6.41 2.73
CA GLN A 141 -0.99 -5.69 3.84
C GLN A 141 0.55 -5.74 3.76
N GLY A 142 1.08 -5.58 2.55
CA GLY A 142 2.53 -5.62 2.31
C GLY A 142 3.13 -6.98 1.99
N ASN A 143 2.38 -8.07 2.17
CA ASN A 143 2.82 -9.43 1.85
C ASN A 143 2.66 -9.78 0.37
N LEU A 144 2.89 -8.80 -0.51
CA LEU A 144 2.90 -9.02 -1.96
C LEU A 144 4.11 -9.88 -2.32
N THR A 145 3.88 -11.03 -2.95
CA THR A 145 4.98 -11.92 -3.33
C THR A 145 5.87 -11.29 -4.41
N VAL A 146 7.15 -11.68 -4.45
CA VAL A 146 8.08 -11.26 -5.51
C VAL A 146 7.52 -11.62 -6.89
N GLU A 147 6.90 -12.79 -7.02
CA GLU A 147 6.29 -13.23 -8.28
C GLU A 147 5.14 -12.31 -8.72
N HIS A 148 4.22 -11.95 -7.82
CA HIS A 148 3.13 -11.03 -8.14
C HIS A 148 3.65 -9.63 -8.49
N PHE A 149 4.63 -9.15 -7.73
CA PHE A 149 5.27 -7.87 -7.98
C PHE A 149 5.92 -7.82 -9.37
N ASP A 150 6.74 -8.81 -9.72
CA ASP A 150 7.40 -8.90 -11.02
C ASP A 150 6.38 -8.98 -12.17
N ARG A 151 5.25 -9.68 -11.97
CA ARG A 151 4.16 -9.75 -12.96
C ARG A 151 3.47 -8.40 -13.17
N PHE A 152 3.23 -7.63 -12.12
CA PHE A 152 2.71 -6.26 -12.26
C PHE A 152 3.68 -5.39 -13.07
N LEU A 153 4.97 -5.42 -12.75
CA LEU A 153 5.98 -4.67 -13.50
C LEU A 153 6.07 -5.13 -14.96
N ALA A 154 6.02 -6.43 -15.22
CA ALA A 154 6.02 -6.98 -16.57
C ALA A 154 4.76 -6.60 -17.38
N ALA A 155 3.63 -6.42 -16.71
CA ALA A 155 2.40 -5.91 -17.30
C ALA A 155 2.42 -4.38 -17.54
N GLY A 156 3.48 -3.69 -17.13
CA GLY A 156 3.67 -2.26 -17.34
C GLY A 156 3.27 -1.38 -16.15
N ALA A 157 3.11 -1.94 -14.95
CA ALA A 157 2.89 -1.12 -13.76
C ALA A 157 4.13 -0.23 -13.52
N GLU A 158 3.89 1.06 -13.37
CA GLU A 158 4.95 2.05 -13.19
C GLU A 158 5.11 2.41 -11.71
N LEU A 159 6.36 2.50 -11.28
CA LEU A 159 6.71 3.03 -9.96
C LEU A 159 7.07 4.50 -10.10
N TYR A 160 6.30 5.35 -9.42
CA TYR A 160 6.54 6.79 -9.37
C TYR A 160 6.87 7.25 -7.96
N ARG A 161 7.75 8.24 -7.84
CA ARG A 161 8.00 8.89 -6.56
C ARG A 161 6.88 9.90 -6.29
N ASP A 162 5.87 9.47 -5.56
CA ASP A 162 4.73 10.28 -5.11
C ASP A 162 4.27 9.86 -3.71
N ASP A 163 3.39 10.65 -3.09
CA ASP A 163 2.86 10.40 -1.74
C ASP A 163 2.29 8.99 -1.57
N MET A 164 1.69 8.43 -2.63
CA MET A 164 1.00 7.14 -2.56
C MET A 164 1.99 6.00 -2.55
N ASN A 165 2.98 6.02 -3.43
CA ASN A 165 4.05 5.02 -3.47
C ASN A 165 4.96 5.12 -2.24
N SER A 166 5.18 6.32 -1.68
CA SER A 166 5.83 6.48 -0.36
C SER A 166 5.02 5.85 0.77
N THR A 167 3.69 5.86 0.67
CA THR A 167 2.83 5.15 1.62
C THR A 167 2.90 3.63 1.41
N PHE A 168 2.93 3.15 0.16
CA PHE A 168 2.99 1.72 -0.14
C PHE A 168 4.31 1.08 0.25
N ILE A 169 5.45 1.73 0.02
CA ILE A 169 6.73 1.17 0.47
C ILE A 169 6.78 1.02 1.99
N ALA A 170 6.09 1.88 2.73
CA ALA A 170 5.92 1.72 4.18
C ALA A 170 5.04 0.53 4.57
N MET A 171 4.25 -0.03 3.64
CA MET A 171 3.47 -1.25 3.87
C MET A 171 4.19 -2.51 3.42
N VAL A 172 5.01 -2.46 2.36
CA VAL A 172 5.68 -3.65 1.79
C VAL A 172 6.61 -4.31 2.81
N ASP A 173 6.27 -5.52 3.24
CA ASP A 173 7.03 -6.28 4.24
C ASP A 173 7.99 -7.29 3.59
N GLN A 174 7.78 -7.61 2.30
CA GLN A 174 8.68 -8.48 1.53
C GLN A 174 10.02 -7.77 1.23
N PRO A 175 11.17 -8.20 1.81
CA PRO A 175 12.44 -7.48 1.71
C PRO A 175 12.94 -7.30 0.27
N GLU A 176 12.76 -8.32 -0.58
CA GLU A 176 13.16 -8.26 -1.98
C GLU A 176 12.33 -7.22 -2.76
N VAL A 177 11.01 -7.22 -2.59
CA VAL A 177 10.10 -6.25 -3.22
C VAL A 177 10.46 -4.84 -2.75
N MET A 178 10.58 -4.67 -1.43
CA MET A 178 10.96 -3.40 -0.82
C MET A 178 12.32 -2.90 -1.31
N SER A 179 13.32 -3.78 -1.45
CA SER A 179 14.65 -3.39 -1.95
C SER A 179 14.62 -2.94 -3.41
N VAL A 180 13.80 -3.58 -4.27
CA VAL A 180 13.62 -3.14 -5.65
C VAL A 180 12.94 -1.78 -5.66
N TRP A 181 11.83 -1.64 -4.93
CA TRP A 181 11.07 -0.39 -4.83
C TRP A 181 11.93 0.77 -4.31
N TYR A 182 12.73 0.53 -3.26
CA TYR A 182 13.66 1.49 -2.68
C TYR A 182 14.61 2.06 -3.73
N LYS A 183 15.17 1.16 -4.54
CA LYS A 183 16.18 1.48 -5.55
C LYS A 183 15.59 2.16 -6.77
N GLU A 184 14.48 1.65 -7.31
CA GLU A 184 13.85 2.17 -8.53
C GLU A 184 13.29 3.58 -8.33
N LEU A 185 12.74 3.88 -7.15
CA LEU A 185 12.29 5.24 -6.82
C LEU A 185 13.42 6.18 -6.37
N GLY A 186 14.65 5.67 -6.24
CA GLY A 186 15.82 6.45 -5.88
C GLY A 186 15.70 7.10 -4.51
N TYR A 187 15.17 6.38 -3.52
CA TYR A 187 15.15 6.85 -2.14
C TYR A 187 16.57 6.93 -1.59
N GLY A 188 16.84 7.98 -0.81
CA GLY A 188 18.15 8.26 -0.24
C GLY A 188 18.08 8.58 1.27
N PRO A 189 19.23 8.89 1.89
CA PRO A 189 19.30 9.29 3.30
C PRO A 189 18.38 10.46 3.66
N GLU A 190 18.09 11.35 2.71
CA GLU A 190 17.14 12.46 2.86
C GLU A 190 15.71 12.01 3.15
N ASP A 191 15.34 10.79 2.73
CA ASP A 191 13.99 10.23 2.88
C ASP A 191 13.85 9.34 4.11
N HIS A 192 14.97 8.86 4.67
CA HIS A 192 14.98 7.85 5.73
C HIS A 192 14.14 8.24 6.94
N LYS A 193 14.10 9.53 7.27
CA LYS A 193 13.29 10.01 8.40
C LYS A 193 11.79 9.83 8.15
N GLU A 194 11.32 10.18 6.95
CA GLU A 194 9.93 9.97 6.53
C GLU A 194 9.62 8.47 6.45
N MET A 195 10.53 7.68 5.88
CA MET A 195 10.39 6.22 5.78
C MET A 195 10.35 5.53 7.15
N LEU A 196 11.13 5.99 8.13
CA LEU A 196 11.06 5.50 9.52
C LEU A 196 9.73 5.86 10.17
N SER A 197 9.26 7.10 10.00
CA SER A 197 7.94 7.52 10.47
C SER A 197 6.84 6.68 9.83
N GLY A 198 6.92 6.40 8.53
CA GLY A 198 6.00 5.52 7.81
C GLY A 198 6.06 4.07 8.29
N GLY A 199 7.27 3.50 8.42
CA GLY A 199 7.48 2.14 8.90
C GLY A 199 6.92 1.93 10.30
N LEU A 200 7.15 2.89 11.21
CA LEU A 200 6.54 2.85 12.54
C LEU A 200 5.01 2.93 12.46
N VAL A 201 4.43 3.82 11.65
CA VAL A 201 2.98 3.96 11.60
C VAL A 201 2.30 2.75 10.96
N MET A 202 2.90 2.17 9.93
CA MET A 202 2.34 1.00 9.25
C MET A 202 2.64 -0.31 9.96
N GLY A 203 3.57 -0.31 10.93
CA GLY A 203 4.03 -1.53 11.59
C GLY A 203 4.92 -2.38 10.70
N ASN A 204 5.75 -1.75 9.88
CA ASN A 204 6.66 -2.43 8.98
C ASN A 204 8.05 -2.53 9.62
N ALA A 205 8.27 -3.66 10.29
CA ALA A 205 9.53 -3.96 10.96
C ALA A 205 10.67 -4.12 9.95
N ALA A 206 10.41 -4.74 8.79
CA ALA A 206 11.40 -4.95 7.74
C ALA A 206 11.95 -3.63 7.19
N LEU A 207 11.09 -2.66 6.89
CA LEU A 207 11.50 -1.32 6.45
C LEU A 207 12.30 -0.62 7.54
N THR A 208 11.82 -0.66 8.78
CA THR A 208 12.52 -0.05 9.91
C THR A 208 13.92 -0.64 10.08
N GLU A 209 14.06 -1.96 10.01
CA GLU A 209 15.35 -2.66 10.08
C GLU A 209 16.26 -2.33 8.90
N MET A 210 15.72 -2.31 7.68
CA MET A 210 16.46 -1.89 6.49
C MET A 210 17.04 -0.48 6.68
N ILE A 211 16.24 0.49 7.12
CA ILE A 211 16.71 1.86 7.30
C ILE A 211 17.72 1.97 8.45
N MET A 212 17.38 1.44 9.63
CA MET A 212 18.22 1.57 10.83
C MET A 212 19.55 0.84 10.69
N GLN A 213 19.56 -0.39 10.14
CA GLN A 213 20.74 -1.23 10.12
C GLN A 213 21.44 -1.24 8.76
N GLU A 214 20.72 -1.50 7.66
CA GLU A 214 21.35 -1.67 6.35
C GLU A 214 21.71 -0.33 5.69
N LYS A 215 20.90 0.70 5.92
CA LYS A 215 21.13 2.05 5.38
C LYS A 215 21.84 2.99 6.37
N ASN A 216 22.42 2.44 7.44
CA ASN A 216 23.21 3.14 8.45
C ASN A 216 22.44 4.15 9.32
N GLY A 217 21.11 4.03 9.43
CA GLY A 217 20.30 4.93 10.26
C GLY A 217 20.76 5.03 11.72
N GLU A 218 21.21 3.93 12.32
CA GLU A 218 21.79 3.94 13.68
C GLU A 218 23.08 4.75 13.77
N LEU A 219 23.97 4.64 12.77
CA LEU A 219 25.23 5.39 12.73
C LEU A 219 25.00 6.88 12.50
N ASP A 220 23.96 7.19 11.72
CA ASP A 220 23.51 8.56 11.45
C ASP A 220 22.67 9.13 12.61
N GLN A 221 22.46 8.36 13.68
CA GLN A 221 21.67 8.74 14.86
C GLN A 221 20.25 9.16 14.47
N LEU A 222 19.65 8.44 13.51
CA LEU A 222 18.24 8.60 13.20
C LEU A 222 17.40 8.18 14.40
N GLU A 223 16.44 9.03 14.73
CA GLU A 223 15.46 8.80 15.79
C GLU A 223 14.05 8.98 15.22
N PHE A 224 13.09 8.27 15.80
CA PHE A 224 11.68 8.47 15.46
C PHE A 224 11.21 9.87 15.86
N GLU A 225 10.35 10.43 15.03
CA GLU A 225 9.69 11.69 15.35
C GLU A 225 8.67 11.52 16.49
N GLU A 226 8.52 12.54 17.32
CA GLU A 226 7.64 12.51 18.48
C GLU A 226 6.17 12.26 18.11
N PHE A 227 5.71 12.83 16.98
CA PHE A 227 4.32 12.72 16.55
C PHE A 227 3.92 11.28 16.16
N PRO A 228 4.63 10.59 15.24
CA PRO A 228 4.38 9.17 14.96
C PRO A 228 4.39 8.28 16.20
N VAL A 229 5.38 8.46 17.10
CA VAL A 229 5.46 7.70 18.35
C VAL A 229 4.22 7.92 19.22
N LYS A 230 3.82 9.18 19.44
CA LYS A 230 2.60 9.49 20.23
C LYS A 230 1.35 8.91 19.61
N MET A 231 1.22 8.97 18.29
CA MET A 231 0.06 8.44 17.58
C MET A 231 -0.04 6.91 17.75
N VAL A 232 1.07 6.19 17.52
CA VAL A 232 1.13 4.73 17.69
C VAL A 232 0.89 4.35 19.15
N MET A 233 1.53 5.02 20.11
CA MET A 233 1.28 4.77 21.54
C MET A 233 -0.18 4.99 21.94
N ALA A 234 -0.83 6.02 21.40
CA ALA A 234 -2.25 6.27 21.65
C ALA A 234 -3.14 5.19 21.04
N GLN A 235 -2.83 4.73 19.81
CA GLN A 235 -3.50 3.61 19.17
C GLN A 235 -3.34 2.32 19.98
N LEU A 236 -2.12 1.96 20.38
CA LEU A 236 -1.83 0.75 21.16
C LEU A 236 -2.50 0.78 22.52
N LYS A 237 -2.55 1.95 23.19
CA LYS A 237 -3.29 2.12 24.45
C LYS A 237 -4.80 1.93 24.29
N SER A 238 -5.34 2.19 23.10
CA SER A 238 -6.76 1.99 22.78
C SER A 238 -7.10 0.55 22.38
N LEU A 239 -6.11 -0.34 22.25
CA LEU A 239 -6.34 -1.77 22.05
C LEU A 239 -6.86 -2.39 23.34
N GLU A 240 -8.17 -2.24 23.56
CA GLU A 240 -8.88 -2.98 24.59
C GLU A 240 -8.85 -4.47 24.26
N SER A 241 -8.84 -5.31 25.29
CA SER A 241 -9.04 -6.75 25.14
C SER A 241 -10.38 -7.01 24.47
N VAL A 242 -10.36 -7.47 23.22
CA VAL A 242 -11.57 -7.81 22.47
C VAL A 242 -11.99 -9.23 22.84
N SER A 243 -13.24 -9.41 23.26
CA SER A 243 -13.74 -10.75 23.58
C SER A 243 -13.96 -11.58 22.32
N ARG A 244 -13.90 -12.91 22.47
CA ARG A 244 -14.17 -13.85 21.37
C ARG A 244 -15.54 -13.61 20.75
N GLU A 245 -16.56 -13.32 21.55
CA GLU A 245 -17.92 -13.05 21.05
C GLU A 245 -17.95 -11.84 20.11
N LYS A 246 -17.24 -10.76 20.46
CA LYS A 246 -17.14 -9.57 19.60
C LYS A 246 -16.37 -9.85 18.30
N LEU A 247 -15.31 -10.66 18.36
CA LEU A 247 -14.56 -11.05 17.16
C LEU A 247 -15.41 -11.94 16.24
N VAL A 248 -16.15 -12.90 16.80
CA VAL A 248 -17.11 -13.73 16.05
C VAL A 248 -18.22 -12.87 15.45
N GLU A 249 -18.78 -11.92 16.19
CA GLU A 249 -19.79 -10.99 15.67
C GLU A 249 -19.21 -10.13 14.53
N ASN A 250 -18.00 -9.59 14.69
CA ASN A 250 -17.36 -8.77 13.66
C ASN A 250 -17.10 -9.57 12.37
N LEU A 251 -16.59 -10.79 12.49
CA LEU A 251 -16.33 -11.67 11.34
C LEU A 251 -17.62 -12.21 10.72
N GLY A 252 -18.62 -12.57 11.53
CA GLY A 252 -19.93 -13.04 11.07
C GLY A 252 -20.79 -11.96 10.41
N ASN A 253 -20.39 -10.69 10.51
CA ASN A 253 -20.99 -9.59 9.76
C ASN A 253 -20.33 -9.36 8.39
N ALA A 254 -19.29 -10.11 8.03
CA ALA A 254 -18.66 -10.04 6.71
C ALA A 254 -19.67 -10.35 5.59
N GLU A 255 -19.35 -9.92 4.37
CA GLU A 255 -20.17 -10.22 3.22
C GLU A 255 -19.95 -11.68 2.81
N GLU A 256 -21.02 -12.34 2.37
CA GLU A 256 -20.96 -13.74 1.94
C GLU A 256 -19.88 -13.91 0.84
N GLY A 257 -18.98 -14.87 1.06
CA GLY A 257 -17.85 -15.15 0.16
C GLY A 257 -16.59 -14.31 0.44
N THR A 258 -16.55 -13.52 1.50
CA THR A 258 -15.40 -12.67 1.88
C THR A 258 -14.94 -12.86 3.32
N GLU A 259 -15.45 -13.89 4.00
CA GLU A 259 -15.18 -14.18 5.40
C GLU A 259 -13.69 -14.41 5.66
N GLN A 260 -13.02 -15.17 4.79
CA GLN A 260 -11.58 -15.42 4.89
C GLN A 260 -10.78 -14.12 4.69
N ILE A 261 -11.12 -13.32 3.68
CA ILE A 261 -10.48 -12.01 3.44
C ILE A 261 -10.62 -11.11 4.68
N ALA A 262 -11.82 -11.05 5.27
CA ALA A 262 -12.05 -10.25 6.48
C ALA A 262 -11.20 -10.73 7.66
N ALA A 263 -11.02 -12.05 7.81
CA ALA A 263 -10.18 -12.63 8.85
C ALA A 263 -8.69 -12.36 8.60
N ASP A 264 -8.20 -12.54 7.37
CA ASP A 264 -6.82 -12.27 6.98
C ASP A 264 -6.45 -10.80 7.24
N MET A 265 -7.34 -9.87 6.87
CA MET A 265 -7.15 -8.43 7.13
C MET A 265 -7.13 -8.11 8.64
N ALA A 266 -7.92 -8.82 9.45
CA ALA A 266 -7.92 -8.64 10.91
C ALA A 266 -6.61 -9.15 11.54
N ILE A 267 -6.14 -10.33 11.12
CA ILE A 267 -4.86 -10.91 11.57
C ILE A 267 -3.70 -9.99 11.18
N ALA A 268 -3.63 -9.57 9.92
CA ALA A 268 -2.57 -8.69 9.43
C ALA A 268 -2.53 -7.36 10.19
N ARG A 269 -3.68 -6.74 10.47
CA ARG A 269 -3.73 -5.53 11.30
C ARG A 269 -3.17 -5.75 12.71
N LEU A 270 -3.46 -6.91 13.32
CA LEU A 270 -2.95 -7.23 14.65
C LEU A 270 -1.44 -7.51 14.61
N GLN A 271 -0.95 -8.16 13.56
CA GLN A 271 0.49 -8.36 13.31
C GLN A 271 1.21 -7.01 13.18
N ASN A 272 0.69 -6.08 12.38
CA ASN A 272 1.25 -4.72 12.28
C ASN A 272 1.34 -4.03 13.65
N ASN A 273 0.35 -4.22 14.54
CA ASN A 273 0.43 -3.67 15.90
C ASN A 273 1.54 -4.36 16.74
N LEU A 274 1.77 -5.66 16.57
CA LEU A 274 2.88 -6.36 17.21
C LEU A 274 4.22 -5.82 16.70
N ASP A 275 4.34 -5.62 15.39
CA ASP A 275 5.55 -5.07 14.77
C ASP A 275 5.81 -3.62 15.23
N GLN A 276 4.76 -2.79 15.34
CA GLN A 276 4.84 -1.46 15.97
C GLN A 276 5.43 -1.54 17.39
N ILE A 277 4.94 -2.49 18.19
CA ILE A 277 5.43 -2.69 19.57
C ILE A 277 6.91 -3.10 19.55
N GLU A 278 7.30 -4.02 18.68
CA GLU A 278 8.68 -4.48 18.58
C GLU A 278 9.64 -3.38 18.12
N ILE A 279 9.24 -2.60 17.11
CA ILE A 279 9.95 -1.40 16.66
C ILE A 279 10.17 -0.43 17.82
N LEU A 280 9.11 -0.08 18.55
CA LEU A 280 9.18 0.86 19.67
C LEU A 280 9.99 0.31 20.85
N ARG A 281 9.92 -0.99 21.14
CA ARG A 281 10.77 -1.62 22.16
C ARG A 281 12.25 -1.56 21.79
N ARG A 282 12.57 -1.73 20.52
CA ARG A 282 13.95 -1.81 20.04
C ARG A 282 14.60 -0.45 19.85
N TYR A 283 13.90 0.49 19.24
CA TYR A 283 14.47 1.78 18.83
C TYR A 283 13.77 2.98 19.50
N GLY A 284 12.62 2.78 20.16
CA GLY A 284 11.90 3.84 20.83
C GLY A 284 12.58 4.29 22.13
N ASN A 285 12.68 5.60 22.32
CA ASN A 285 13.12 6.18 23.59
C ASN A 285 11.94 6.25 24.57
N LEU A 286 11.66 5.13 25.23
CA LEU A 286 10.48 4.94 26.08
C LEU A 286 10.80 5.00 27.58
N ASP A 287 9.88 5.56 28.36
CA ASP A 287 9.86 5.45 29.81
C ASP A 287 9.25 4.11 30.30
N ASP A 288 9.32 3.85 31.60
CA ASP A 288 8.86 2.59 32.18
C ASP A 288 7.33 2.40 32.11
N GLU A 289 6.55 3.49 32.17
CA GLU A 289 5.09 3.42 32.01
C GLU A 289 4.73 3.07 30.56
N GLN A 290 5.41 3.69 29.59
CA GLN A 290 5.25 3.40 28.18
C GLN A 290 5.61 1.95 27.85
N ARG A 291 6.71 1.43 28.40
CA ARG A 291 7.09 0.02 28.24
C ARG A 291 6.04 -0.93 28.80
N ALA A 292 5.54 -0.69 30.01
CA ALA A 292 4.49 -1.52 30.59
C ALA A 292 3.18 -1.49 29.78
N ASN A 293 2.83 -0.33 29.20
CA ASN A 293 1.68 -0.22 28.31
C ASN A 293 1.88 -1.04 27.00
N LEU A 294 3.10 -1.04 26.44
CA LEU A 294 3.42 -1.87 25.27
C LEU A 294 3.33 -3.37 25.58
N ASP A 295 3.78 -3.80 26.76
CA ASP A 295 3.69 -5.20 27.17
C ASP A 295 2.24 -5.69 27.26
N ALA A 296 1.36 -4.90 27.87
CA ALA A 296 -0.07 -5.20 27.92
C ALA A 296 -0.72 -5.22 26.53
N ALA A 297 -0.36 -4.27 25.65
CA ALA A 297 -0.86 -4.22 24.28
C ALA A 297 -0.40 -5.44 23.46
N TYR A 298 0.83 -5.90 23.67
CA TYR A 298 1.38 -7.10 23.03
C TYR A 298 0.58 -8.34 23.39
N GLU A 299 0.34 -8.58 24.68
CA GLU A 299 -0.45 -9.73 25.16
C GLU A 299 -1.88 -9.70 24.59
N ASN A 300 -2.51 -8.52 24.55
CA ASN A 300 -3.85 -8.36 24.00
C ASN A 300 -3.89 -8.66 22.49
N ALA A 301 -2.92 -8.15 21.73
CA ALA A 301 -2.87 -8.37 20.28
C ALA A 301 -2.59 -9.85 19.94
N GLN A 302 -1.66 -10.49 20.65
CA GLN A 302 -1.35 -11.92 20.46
C GLN A 302 -2.58 -12.79 20.74
N ASN A 303 -3.25 -12.57 21.88
CA ASN A 303 -4.46 -13.32 22.22
C ASN A 303 -5.58 -13.10 21.19
N ALA A 304 -5.72 -11.90 20.64
CA ALA A 304 -6.70 -11.63 19.59
C ALA A 304 -6.38 -12.38 18.28
N ILE A 305 -5.09 -12.48 17.89
CA ILE A 305 -4.67 -13.28 16.72
C ILE A 305 -5.01 -14.75 16.92
N ASP A 306 -4.70 -15.30 18.09
CA ASP A 306 -4.99 -16.70 18.41
C ASP A 306 -6.50 -16.99 18.30
N ILE A 307 -7.34 -16.09 18.83
CA ILE A 307 -8.80 -16.22 18.74
C ILE A 307 -9.29 -16.16 17.28
N VAL A 308 -8.80 -15.21 16.48
CA VAL A 308 -9.22 -15.09 15.06
C VAL A 308 -8.80 -16.32 14.27
N THR A 309 -7.58 -16.80 14.47
CA THR A 309 -7.05 -18.00 13.83
C THR A 309 -7.90 -19.23 14.20
N ASP A 310 -8.28 -19.37 15.47
CA ASP A 310 -9.17 -20.43 15.92
C ASP A 310 -10.57 -20.33 15.30
N ILE A 311 -11.11 -19.13 15.10
CA ILE A 311 -12.41 -18.94 14.44
C ILE A 311 -12.33 -19.44 12.99
N VAL A 312 -11.31 -19.00 12.24
CA VAL A 312 -11.10 -19.38 10.83
C VAL A 312 -10.96 -20.89 10.67
N ALA A 313 -10.16 -21.55 11.51
CA ALA A 313 -9.95 -22.99 11.43
C ALA A 313 -11.25 -23.82 11.60
N ASN A 314 -12.31 -23.23 12.18
CA ASN A 314 -13.61 -23.86 12.37
C ASN A 314 -14.66 -23.43 11.33
N ILE A 315 -14.34 -22.52 10.40
CA ILE A 315 -15.22 -22.14 9.28
C ILE A 315 -15.18 -23.21 8.18
N ASP A 316 -14.03 -23.87 7.99
CA ASP A 316 -13.81 -24.89 6.95
C ASP A 316 -14.15 -26.33 7.39
N SER A 317 -14.65 -26.54 8.61
CA SER A 317 -14.95 -27.86 9.22
C SER A 317 -16.43 -28.18 9.28
#